data_AF-A0A7V8WE04-F1
#
_entry.id   AF-A0A7V8WE04-F1
#
_cell.length_a   1.000
_cell.length_b   1.000
_cell.length_c   1.000
_cell.angle_alpha   90.00
_cell.angle_beta   90.00
_cell.angle_gamma   90.00
#
_symmetry.space_group_name_H-M   'P 1'
#
loop_
_entity.id
_entity.type
_entity.pdbx_description
1 polymer ?
#
loop_
_entity_poly.entity_id
_entity_poly.type
_entity_poly.pdbx_seq_one_letter_code
_entity_poly.pdbx_strand_id
1 'polypeptide(L)'
;MRRFIIALTIMLAACGDSSTPTGPSNPGQPQGQTRSIAGRITDLLTGAGVQGARVAIGSAAAVTTGGDGSWRADVPPPSTDRILTTITAAGFQPRETYVAWTNNDRQNVAIDVLPDRPPFSLAFYRELVRDGLESPSRLEPVRRWTANPHIYLRTLNPKTGQPLAPAETAALLQNVRDAVSQLTGGLLSVGTVESGVAARPERVGTINIDIKYEPGDDYCGITFVGANPGSVSFNYERCTTPCAGNPLGPELIAHEIGHALGFWHVSSGVMQAEDFVNCPTVNFTDSERLHGSIAYRRPSGNLDIDRDPQSVSALAAPGGSPAIRCRRSRSH
;
A
#
# COMPACT_ATOMS: atom_id res chain seq x y z
N MET A 1 47.61 49.87 42.33
CA MET A 1 47.63 50.43 43.70
C MET A 1 46.30 50.12 44.38
N ARG A 2 46.35 49.39 45.50
CA ARG A 2 45.22 49.06 46.39
C ARG A 2 44.75 50.30 47.15
N ARG A 3 43.44 50.56 47.23
CA ARG A 3 42.73 51.25 48.33
C ARG A 3 41.25 50.78 48.32
N PHE A 4 40.84 49.80 49.12
CA PHE A 4 40.26 49.92 50.48
C PHE A 4 39.19 51.01 50.62
N ILE A 5 37.90 50.64 50.61
CA ILE A 5 36.81 51.35 51.33
C ILE A 5 35.80 50.32 51.89
N ILE A 6 35.95 50.10 53.21
CA ILE A 6 34.95 50.04 54.29
C ILE A 6 33.65 49.24 54.05
N ALA A 7 33.57 48.12 54.77
CA ALA A 7 32.37 47.37 55.08
C ALA A 7 31.57 48.04 56.21
N LEU A 8 30.25 48.17 56.03
CA LEU A 8 29.30 48.54 57.07
C LEU A 8 28.26 47.41 57.18
N THR A 9 28.38 46.61 58.24
CA THR A 9 27.50 45.48 58.52
C THR A 9 26.34 45.96 59.39
N ILE A 10 25.13 46.03 58.82
CA ILE A 10 23.90 46.28 59.58
C ILE A 10 23.22 44.93 59.83
N MET A 11 23.18 44.51 61.09
CA MET A 11 22.34 43.40 61.54
C MET A 11 20.91 43.89 61.72
N LEU A 12 19.98 43.35 60.94
CA LEU A 12 18.54 43.42 61.21
C LEU A 12 18.06 42.02 61.55
N ALA A 13 17.71 41.84 62.82
CA ALA A 13 16.92 40.71 63.29
C ALA A 13 15.47 40.92 62.83
N ALA A 14 14.95 40.03 61.99
CA ALA A 14 13.53 39.91 61.70
C ALA A 14 13.04 38.56 62.22
N CYS A 15 12.17 38.63 63.23
CA CYS A 15 11.39 37.52 63.75
C CYS A 15 10.44 36.99 62.67
N GLY A 16 10.19 35.68 62.72
CA GLY A 16 9.44 34.95 61.71
C GLY A 16 7.97 35.34 61.59
N ASP A 17 7.47 35.12 60.38
CA ASP A 17 6.18 34.50 60.12
C ASP A 17 6.35 33.63 58.87
N SER A 18 6.38 32.32 59.08
CA SER A 18 6.46 31.32 58.03
C SER A 18 5.11 31.20 57.32
N SER A 19 4.85 32.10 56.38
CA SER A 19 3.93 31.84 55.26
C SER A 19 4.79 31.62 54.03
N THR A 20 4.91 30.36 53.60
CA THR A 20 5.45 30.05 52.28
C THR A 20 4.55 30.74 51.25
N PRO A 21 5.09 31.60 50.37
CA PRO A 21 4.30 32.12 49.26
C PRO A 21 3.83 30.92 48.45
N THR A 22 2.51 30.69 48.38
CA THR A 22 1.96 29.84 47.34
C THR A 22 2.39 30.47 46.03
N GLY A 23 3.35 29.84 45.35
CA GLY A 23 3.71 30.20 43.99
C GLY A 23 2.44 30.26 43.14
N PRO A 24 2.40 31.11 42.09
CA PRO A 24 1.24 31.22 41.24
C PRO A 24 0.78 29.81 40.88
N SER A 25 -0.47 29.49 41.19
CA SER A 25 -1.10 28.27 40.72
C SER A 25 -0.92 28.29 39.22
N ASN A 26 -0.20 27.30 38.70
CA ASN A 26 -0.08 27.07 37.28
C ASN A 26 -1.53 27.09 36.75
N PRO A 27 -1.92 28.02 35.84
CA PRO A 27 -3.27 27.98 35.30
C PRO A 27 -3.43 26.59 34.72
N GLY A 28 -4.32 25.79 35.32
CA GLY A 28 -4.56 24.43 34.88
C GLY A 28 -4.74 24.47 33.37
N GLN A 29 -3.99 23.64 32.65
CA GLN A 29 -4.26 23.47 31.22
C GLN A 29 -5.76 23.27 31.07
N PRO A 30 -6.46 24.02 30.20
CA PRO A 30 -7.91 23.93 30.13
C PRO A 30 -8.31 22.50 29.76
N GLN A 31 -8.70 21.73 30.77
CA GLN A 31 -9.35 20.45 30.63
C GLN A 31 -10.69 20.72 29.95
N GLY A 32 -10.86 20.20 28.72
CA GLY A 32 -12.13 20.25 28.00
C GLY A 32 -12.14 21.00 26.67
N GLN A 33 -11.00 21.47 26.15
CA GLN A 33 -11.00 22.07 24.81
C GLN A 33 -11.12 21.01 23.72
N THR A 34 -12.30 20.86 23.15
CA THR A 34 -12.51 20.18 21.87
C THR A 34 -11.86 20.98 20.73
N ARG A 35 -11.53 20.28 19.64
CA ARG A 35 -11.13 20.90 18.36
C ARG A 35 -12.15 20.54 17.30
N SER A 36 -12.51 21.53 16.49
CA SER A 36 -13.39 21.29 15.35
C SER A 36 -12.63 20.57 14.26
N ILE A 37 -13.05 19.36 13.91
CA ILE A 37 -12.57 18.60 12.76
C ILE A 37 -13.69 18.50 11.73
N ALA A 38 -13.40 18.91 10.51
CA ALA A 38 -14.35 18.88 9.40
C ALA A 38 -13.70 18.42 8.09
N GLY A 39 -14.54 17.88 7.22
CA GLY A 39 -14.08 17.20 6.02
C GLY A 39 -15.19 16.81 5.08
N ARG A 40 -14.85 15.94 4.13
CA ARG A 40 -15.76 15.40 3.13
C ARG A 40 -15.55 13.90 2.98
N ILE A 41 -16.66 13.16 2.91
CA ILE A 41 -16.69 11.76 2.53
C ILE A 41 -17.04 11.65 1.05
N THR A 42 -16.24 10.94 0.27
CA THR A 42 -16.45 10.78 -1.18
C THR A 42 -16.51 9.33 -1.62
N ASP A 43 -17.32 9.04 -2.64
CA ASP A 43 -17.27 7.76 -3.37
C ASP A 43 -15.92 7.66 -4.09
N LEU A 44 -15.13 6.62 -3.80
CA LEU A 44 -13.80 6.44 -4.39
C LEU A 44 -13.83 6.40 -5.93
N LEU A 45 -14.89 5.83 -6.51
CA LEU A 45 -14.97 5.60 -7.95
C LEU A 45 -15.41 6.85 -8.72
N THR A 46 -16.31 7.63 -8.14
CA THR A 46 -16.92 8.79 -8.82
C THR A 46 -16.42 10.14 -8.32
N GLY A 47 -15.82 10.19 -7.13
CA GLY A 47 -15.47 11.44 -6.44
C GLY A 47 -16.67 12.21 -5.89
N ALA A 48 -17.89 11.72 -6.08
CA ALA A 48 -19.10 12.37 -5.58
C ALA A 48 -19.14 12.37 -4.05
N GLY A 49 -19.80 13.38 -3.47
CA GLY A 49 -20.04 13.42 -2.02
C GLY A 49 -21.00 12.33 -1.58
N VAL A 50 -20.70 11.64 -0.47
CA VAL A 50 -21.58 10.61 0.08
C VAL A 50 -22.50 11.25 1.11
N GLN A 51 -23.78 11.40 0.76
CA GLN A 51 -24.82 11.89 1.66
C GLN A 51 -25.24 10.84 2.69
N GLY A 52 -25.52 11.25 3.92
CA GLY A 52 -26.09 10.35 4.94
C GLY A 52 -25.09 9.36 5.54
N ALA A 53 -23.80 9.50 5.26
CA ALA A 53 -22.77 8.69 5.89
C ALA A 53 -22.62 9.07 7.37
N ARG A 54 -22.58 8.07 8.24
CA ARG A 54 -22.31 8.23 9.67
C ARG A 54 -20.80 8.21 9.90
N VAL A 55 -20.27 9.30 10.44
CA VAL A 55 -18.85 9.48 10.79
C VAL A 55 -18.71 9.46 12.31
N ALA A 56 -18.01 8.45 12.84
CA ALA A 56 -17.60 8.39 14.24
C ALA A 56 -16.09 8.67 14.33
N ILE A 57 -15.70 9.70 15.06
CA ILE A 57 -14.30 10.14 15.18
C ILE A 57 -13.90 10.24 16.66
N GLY A 58 -12.98 9.38 17.08
CA GLY A 58 -12.54 9.29 18.46
C GLY A 58 -13.71 8.98 19.40
N SER A 59 -13.79 9.73 20.51
CA SER A 59 -14.90 9.66 21.47
C SER A 59 -15.98 10.73 21.24
N ALA A 60 -15.92 11.48 20.13
CA ALA A 60 -16.94 12.46 19.81
C ALA A 60 -18.28 11.79 19.46
N ALA A 61 -19.38 12.54 19.62
CA ALA A 61 -20.67 12.11 19.10
C ALA A 61 -20.59 11.92 17.58
N ALA A 62 -21.15 10.82 17.07
CA ALA A 62 -21.15 10.56 15.63
C ALA A 62 -22.01 11.59 14.90
N VAL A 63 -21.54 12.01 13.73
CA VAL A 63 -22.20 12.99 12.87
C VAL A 63 -22.61 12.38 11.54
N THR A 64 -23.54 13.01 10.84
CA THR A 64 -24.02 12.55 9.54
C THR A 64 -23.62 13.55 8.46
N THR A 65 -23.19 13.06 7.30
CA THR A 65 -22.77 13.92 6.19
C THR A 65 -23.95 14.61 5.49
N GLY A 66 -23.71 15.84 5.03
CA GLY A 66 -24.63 16.59 4.17
C GLY A 66 -24.67 16.07 2.73
N GLY A 67 -25.46 16.72 1.87
CA GLY A 67 -25.67 16.31 0.46
C GLY A 67 -24.41 16.30 -0.41
N ASP A 68 -23.42 17.12 -0.06
CA ASP A 68 -22.10 17.16 -0.72
C ASP A 68 -21.06 16.26 -0.03
N GLY A 69 -21.46 15.46 0.95
CA GLY A 69 -20.58 14.61 1.75
C GLY A 69 -19.84 15.34 2.87
N SER A 70 -20.12 16.63 3.11
CA SER A 70 -19.47 17.41 4.17
C SER A 70 -19.88 16.93 5.57
N TRP A 71 -18.96 16.98 6.52
CA TRP A 71 -19.19 16.70 7.94
C TRP A 71 -18.32 17.58 8.84
N ARG A 72 -18.74 17.75 10.09
CA ARG A 72 -17.99 18.45 11.14
C ARG A 72 -18.31 17.84 12.49
N ALA A 73 -17.29 17.63 13.33
CA ALA A 73 -17.42 17.18 14.70
C ALA A 73 -16.47 17.95 15.62
N ASP A 74 -16.89 18.21 16.85
CA ASP A 74 -16.04 18.74 17.91
C ASP A 74 -15.42 17.58 18.67
N VAL A 75 -14.11 17.41 18.52
CA VAL A 75 -13.38 16.22 18.95
C VAL A 75 -12.52 16.55 20.17
N PRO A 76 -12.67 15.83 21.29
CA PRO A 76 -11.80 16.02 22.45
C PRO A 76 -10.37 15.53 22.16
N PRO A 77 -9.36 16.02 22.90
CA PRO A 77 -7.99 15.58 22.71
C PRO A 77 -7.85 14.06 22.87
N PRO A 78 -7.29 13.34 21.87
CA PRO A 78 -6.98 11.92 21.98
C PRO A 78 -5.75 11.68 22.89
N SER A 79 -5.55 10.42 23.29
CA SER A 79 -4.35 9.98 24.01
C SER A 79 -3.12 9.76 23.11
N THR A 80 -3.30 9.85 21.79
CA THR A 80 -2.26 9.62 20.78
C THR A 80 -2.24 10.77 19.76
N ASP A 81 -1.30 10.75 18.82
CA ASP A 81 -1.20 11.73 17.73
C ASP A 81 -2.21 11.53 16.60
N ARG A 82 -3.17 10.60 16.77
CA ARG A 82 -4.12 10.18 15.74
C ARG A 82 -5.45 9.76 16.33
N ILE A 83 -6.51 9.91 15.55
CA ILE A 83 -7.88 9.63 15.98
C ILE A 83 -8.48 8.58 15.07
N LEU A 84 -8.89 7.46 15.66
CA LEU A 84 -9.66 6.43 14.97
C LEU A 84 -10.94 7.05 14.43
N THR A 85 -11.18 6.85 13.13
CA THR A 85 -12.34 7.36 12.42
C THR A 85 -13.01 6.21 11.69
N THR A 86 -14.28 5.98 12.00
CA THR A 86 -15.11 4.95 11.38
C THR A 86 -16.22 5.59 10.57
N ILE A 87 -16.38 5.16 9.32
CA ILE A 87 -17.40 5.63 8.39
C ILE A 87 -18.28 4.45 8.00
N THR A 88 -19.60 4.66 8.07
CA THR A 88 -20.61 3.71 7.60
C THR A 88 -21.63 4.45 6.77
N ALA A 89 -21.99 3.91 5.61
CA ALA A 89 -22.99 4.48 4.71
C ALA A 89 -23.70 3.34 3.95
N ALA A 90 -25.00 3.51 3.67
CA ALA A 90 -25.74 2.53 2.90
C ALA A 90 -25.19 2.44 1.47
N GLY A 91 -24.96 1.23 0.97
CA GLY A 91 -24.37 1.00 -0.36
C GLY A 91 -22.87 1.24 -0.46
N PHE A 92 -22.16 1.31 0.68
CA PHE A 92 -20.71 1.43 0.75
C PHE A 92 -20.13 0.42 1.74
N GLN A 93 -18.89 0.00 1.49
CA GLN A 93 -18.10 -0.78 2.44
C GLN A 93 -17.77 0.08 3.67
N PRO A 94 -17.86 -0.46 4.91
CA PRO A 94 -17.43 0.26 6.10
C PRO A 94 -15.95 0.60 6.02
N ARG A 95 -15.58 1.79 6.54
CA ARG A 95 -14.19 2.24 6.59
C ARG A 95 -13.73 2.56 7.99
N GLU A 96 -12.55 2.08 8.34
CA GLU A 96 -11.82 2.32 9.57
C GLU A 96 -10.43 2.88 9.21
N THR A 97 -10.18 4.14 9.59
CA THR A 97 -8.95 4.86 9.26
C THR A 97 -8.54 5.80 10.40
N TYR A 98 -7.44 6.53 10.23
CA TYR A 98 -6.91 7.45 11.25
C TYR A 98 -6.73 8.86 10.72
N VAL A 99 -7.28 9.83 11.45
CA VAL A 99 -7.07 11.26 11.22
C VAL A 99 -5.98 11.76 12.17
N ALA A 100 -4.91 12.36 11.63
CA ALA A 100 -3.85 12.91 12.46
C ALA A 100 -4.35 14.08 13.33
N TRP A 101 -3.93 14.13 14.58
CA TRP A 101 -4.27 15.16 15.56
C TRP A 101 -3.15 16.19 15.67
N THR A 102 -3.49 17.48 15.54
CA THR A 102 -2.52 18.59 15.59
C THR A 102 -2.82 19.64 16.66
N ASN A 103 -3.63 19.29 17.67
CA ASN A 103 -4.13 20.20 18.73
C ASN A 103 -4.67 21.55 18.21
N ASN A 104 -5.13 21.58 16.97
CA ASN A 104 -5.70 22.74 16.29
C ASN A 104 -6.96 22.30 15.57
N ASP A 105 -7.84 23.25 15.27
CA ASP A 105 -8.97 23.00 14.38
C ASP A 105 -8.45 22.53 13.01
N ARG A 106 -9.18 21.59 12.42
CA ARG A 106 -8.82 20.97 11.15
C ARG A 106 -9.98 21.00 10.19
N GLN A 107 -9.70 21.47 8.98
CA GLN A 107 -10.62 21.47 7.85
C GLN A 107 -10.05 20.56 6.77
N ASN A 108 -10.85 20.27 5.74
CA ASN A 108 -10.43 19.54 4.55
C ASN A 108 -9.93 18.11 4.82
N VAL A 109 -10.49 17.43 5.82
CA VAL A 109 -10.27 15.98 6.00
C VAL A 109 -10.96 15.25 4.86
N ALA A 110 -10.20 14.76 3.88
CA ALA A 110 -10.71 13.98 2.78
C ALA A 110 -10.63 12.48 3.10
N ILE A 111 -11.77 11.80 3.07
CA ILE A 111 -11.83 10.35 3.24
C ILE A 111 -12.71 9.78 2.14
N ASP A 112 -12.18 8.83 1.37
CA ASP A 112 -12.97 8.07 0.42
C ASP A 112 -13.56 6.81 1.05
N VAL A 113 -14.68 6.35 0.51
CA VAL A 113 -15.29 5.05 0.83
C VAL A 113 -15.55 4.28 -0.46
N LEU A 114 -15.44 2.95 -0.39
CA LEU A 114 -15.67 2.08 -1.53
C LEU A 114 -17.16 1.76 -1.69
N PRO A 115 -17.75 1.98 -2.87
CA PRO A 115 -19.14 1.66 -3.07
C PRO A 115 -19.33 0.14 -3.20
N ASP A 116 -20.42 -0.38 -2.65
CA ASP A 116 -20.80 -1.79 -2.75
C ASP A 116 -21.63 -2.03 -4.02
N ARG A 117 -21.02 -1.75 -5.19
CA ARG A 117 -21.65 -1.89 -6.51
C ARG A 117 -20.60 -1.99 -7.62
N PRO A 118 -20.98 -2.56 -8.78
CA PRO A 118 -20.13 -2.56 -9.96
C PRO A 118 -19.65 -1.14 -10.36
N PRO A 119 -18.43 -1.02 -10.92
CA PRO A 119 -17.51 -2.10 -11.29
C PRO A 119 -16.69 -2.69 -10.12
N PHE A 120 -16.84 -2.17 -8.89
CA PHE A 120 -16.15 -2.73 -7.74
C PHE A 120 -16.81 -4.05 -7.28
N SER A 121 -15.98 -5.01 -6.88
CA SER A 121 -16.38 -6.27 -6.28
C SER A 121 -15.47 -6.62 -5.11
N LEU A 122 -16.03 -6.68 -3.91
CA LEU A 122 -15.26 -7.07 -2.72
C LEU A 122 -14.72 -8.50 -2.83
N ALA A 123 -15.48 -9.41 -3.43
CA ALA A 123 -15.04 -10.79 -3.64
C ALA A 123 -13.81 -10.84 -4.56
N PHE A 124 -13.89 -10.17 -5.71
CA PHE A 124 -12.76 -10.11 -6.65
C PHE A 124 -11.55 -9.39 -6.05
N TYR A 125 -11.76 -8.32 -5.28
CA TYR A 125 -10.67 -7.66 -4.56
C TYR A 125 -9.95 -8.62 -3.61
N ARG A 126 -10.71 -9.44 -2.87
CA ARG A 126 -10.13 -10.40 -1.92
C ARG A 126 -9.38 -11.51 -2.63
N GLU A 127 -9.87 -12.01 -3.78
CA GLU A 127 -9.10 -12.91 -4.65
C GLU A 127 -7.77 -12.25 -5.04
N LEU A 128 -7.83 -11.13 -5.77
CA LEU A 128 -6.66 -10.51 -6.39
C LEU A 128 -5.63 -9.96 -5.39
N VAL A 129 -6.07 -9.39 -4.27
CA VAL A 129 -5.19 -8.59 -3.38
C VAL A 129 -4.86 -9.33 -2.09
N ARG A 130 -5.65 -10.35 -1.73
CA ARG A 130 -5.60 -10.96 -0.40
C ARG A 130 -5.61 -12.49 -0.38
N ASP A 131 -5.25 -13.15 -1.49
CA ASP A 131 -5.22 -14.62 -1.60
C ASP A 131 -6.59 -15.28 -1.34
N GLY A 132 -7.69 -14.58 -1.64
CA GLY A 132 -9.03 -15.03 -1.31
C GLY A 132 -9.53 -16.19 -2.17
N LEU A 133 -8.90 -16.46 -3.32
CA LEU A 133 -9.23 -17.58 -4.19
C LEU A 133 -8.67 -18.89 -3.61
N GLU A 134 -7.38 -18.92 -3.30
CA GLU A 134 -6.70 -20.08 -2.73
C GLU A 134 -6.92 -20.26 -1.23
N SER A 135 -6.98 -19.16 -0.47
CA SER A 135 -7.08 -19.12 0.98
C SER A 135 -8.32 -18.34 1.47
N PRO A 136 -9.56 -18.70 1.07
CA PRO A 136 -10.77 -17.93 1.38
C PRO A 136 -11.05 -17.76 2.87
N SER A 137 -10.52 -18.65 3.73
CA SER A 137 -10.66 -18.58 5.19
C SER A 137 -9.53 -17.80 5.89
N ARG A 138 -8.46 -17.42 5.18
CA ARG A 138 -7.30 -16.73 5.73
C ARG A 138 -6.74 -15.73 4.72
N LEU A 139 -7.34 -14.54 4.71
CA LEU A 139 -6.93 -13.46 3.82
C LEU A 139 -5.55 -12.89 4.21
N GLU A 140 -4.69 -12.71 3.22
CA GLU A 140 -3.38 -12.08 3.38
C GLU A 140 -3.52 -10.54 3.50
N PRO A 141 -2.58 -9.86 4.19
CA PRO A 141 -2.50 -8.40 4.14
C PRO A 141 -2.11 -7.89 2.75
N VAL A 142 -2.40 -6.60 2.49
CA VAL A 142 -1.96 -5.94 1.24
C VAL A 142 -0.43 -5.87 1.18
N ARG A 143 0.17 -6.38 0.09
CA ARG A 143 1.62 -6.49 -0.12
C ARG A 143 2.12 -5.64 -1.29
N ARG A 144 1.89 -4.33 -1.25
CA ARG A 144 2.29 -3.45 -2.36
C ARG A 144 3.67 -2.85 -2.22
N TRP A 145 4.26 -2.51 -3.37
CA TRP A 145 5.40 -1.60 -3.42
C TRP A 145 4.98 -0.16 -3.08
N THR A 146 5.89 0.60 -2.48
CA THR A 146 5.67 2.01 -2.08
C THR A 146 6.52 2.99 -2.89
N ALA A 147 7.44 2.49 -3.70
CA ALA A 147 8.29 3.25 -4.60
C ALA A 147 8.42 2.50 -5.93
N ASN A 148 8.85 3.21 -6.97
CA ASN A 148 9.13 2.65 -8.28
C ASN A 148 10.14 1.50 -8.18
N PRO A 149 9.78 0.26 -8.59
CA PRO A 149 10.72 -0.85 -8.56
C PRO A 149 11.81 -0.64 -9.62
N HIS A 150 13.06 -0.81 -9.23
CA HIS A 150 14.17 -1.02 -10.14
C HIS A 150 14.09 -2.45 -10.70
N ILE A 151 14.60 -2.68 -11.90
CA ILE A 151 14.61 -4.01 -12.51
C ILE A 151 16.06 -4.43 -12.76
N TYR A 152 16.38 -5.65 -12.33
CA TYR A 152 17.53 -6.37 -12.84
C TYR A 152 17.05 -7.56 -13.67
N LEU A 153 17.40 -7.60 -14.96
CA LEU A 153 17.10 -8.72 -15.83
C LEU A 153 18.38 -9.50 -16.14
N ARG A 154 18.42 -10.75 -15.71
CA ARG A 154 19.47 -11.66 -16.15
C ARG A 154 19.18 -12.14 -17.56
N THR A 155 20.00 -11.71 -18.52
CA THR A 155 19.80 -11.98 -19.95
C THR A 155 20.58 -13.20 -20.45
N LEU A 156 20.84 -14.19 -19.59
CA LEU A 156 21.47 -15.44 -20.01
C LEU A 156 20.40 -16.41 -20.52
N ASN A 157 20.52 -16.88 -21.76
CA ASN A 157 19.69 -17.96 -22.26
C ASN A 157 20.11 -19.27 -21.57
N PRO A 158 19.21 -19.90 -20.79
CA PRO A 158 19.58 -21.07 -19.99
C PRO A 158 19.81 -22.34 -20.84
N LYS A 159 19.37 -22.39 -22.10
CA LYS A 159 19.59 -23.52 -23.01
C LYS A 159 20.92 -23.43 -23.76
N THR A 160 21.25 -22.24 -24.25
CA THR A 160 22.42 -22.04 -25.12
C THR A 160 23.65 -21.53 -24.38
N GLY A 161 23.47 -20.98 -23.18
CA GLY A 161 24.54 -20.30 -22.43
C GLY A 161 24.97 -18.97 -23.04
N GLN A 162 24.29 -18.49 -24.08
CA GLN A 162 24.54 -17.20 -24.74
C GLN A 162 23.61 -16.11 -24.19
N PRO A 163 23.89 -14.83 -24.43
CA PRO A 163 22.92 -13.78 -24.17
C PRO A 163 21.60 -14.04 -24.93
N LEU A 164 20.47 -13.68 -24.32
CA LEU A 164 19.17 -13.64 -24.99
C LEU A 164 19.22 -12.70 -26.20
N ALA A 165 18.35 -12.95 -27.16
CA ALA A 165 18.25 -12.07 -28.32
C ALA A 165 17.85 -10.64 -27.86
N PRO A 166 18.37 -9.57 -28.51
CA PRO A 166 18.01 -8.20 -28.15
C PRO A 166 16.49 -7.94 -28.22
N ALA A 167 15.82 -8.50 -29.23
CA ALA A 167 14.37 -8.35 -29.40
C ALA A 167 13.58 -9.03 -28.27
N GLU A 168 14.04 -10.18 -27.81
CA GLU A 168 13.43 -10.92 -26.69
C GLU A 168 13.60 -10.16 -25.37
N THR A 169 14.81 -9.64 -25.12
CA THR A 169 15.11 -8.80 -23.97
C THR A 169 14.24 -7.54 -23.96
N ALA A 170 14.11 -6.87 -25.10
CA ALA A 170 13.28 -5.68 -25.24
C ALA A 170 11.79 -5.99 -25.01
N ALA A 171 11.28 -7.08 -25.57
CA ALA A 171 9.89 -7.50 -25.38
C ALA A 171 9.59 -7.84 -23.91
N LEU A 172 10.51 -8.53 -23.22
CA LEU A 172 10.34 -8.83 -21.80
C LEU A 172 10.27 -7.54 -20.98
N LEU A 173 11.23 -6.64 -21.16
CA LEU A 173 11.26 -5.37 -20.42
C LEU A 173 10.05 -4.49 -20.72
N GLN A 174 9.53 -4.51 -21.95
CA GLN A 174 8.31 -3.78 -22.30
C GLN A 174 7.10 -4.33 -21.53
N ASN A 175 6.90 -5.66 -21.51
CA ASN A 175 5.81 -6.27 -20.76
C ASN A 175 5.91 -6.00 -19.25
N VAL A 176 7.13 -5.97 -18.68
CA VAL A 176 7.35 -5.57 -17.28
C VAL A 176 6.87 -4.14 -17.04
N ARG A 177 7.23 -3.20 -17.91
CA ARG A 177 6.81 -1.79 -17.78
C ARG A 177 5.29 -1.65 -17.89
N ASP A 178 4.69 -2.34 -18.85
CA ASP A 178 3.25 -2.29 -19.07
C ASP A 178 2.48 -2.87 -17.89
N ALA A 179 2.94 -3.99 -17.33
CA ALA A 179 2.31 -4.60 -16.16
C ALA A 179 2.39 -3.71 -14.91
N VAL A 180 3.56 -3.11 -14.63
CA VAL A 180 3.72 -2.15 -13.52
C VAL A 180 2.79 -0.95 -13.69
N SER A 181 2.70 -0.39 -14.90
CA SER A 181 1.83 0.75 -15.15
C SER A 181 0.34 0.39 -14.98
N GLN A 182 -0.10 -0.71 -15.60
CA GLN A 182 -1.51 -1.13 -15.60
C GLN A 182 -2.03 -1.46 -14.19
N LEU A 183 -1.32 -2.31 -13.45
CA LEU A 183 -1.80 -2.81 -12.15
C LEU A 183 -1.68 -1.78 -11.02
N THR A 184 -0.79 -0.81 -11.14
CA THR A 184 -0.66 0.28 -10.15
C THR A 184 -1.54 1.49 -10.49
N GLY A 185 -2.34 1.42 -11.57
CA GLY A 185 -3.12 2.55 -12.07
C GLY A 185 -2.26 3.75 -12.46
N GLY A 186 -1.03 3.51 -12.92
CA GLY A 186 -0.04 4.52 -13.25
C GLY A 186 0.63 5.21 -12.05
N LEU A 187 0.34 4.78 -10.81
CA LEU A 187 0.97 5.36 -9.62
C LEU A 187 2.48 5.09 -9.59
N LEU A 188 2.89 3.90 -10.02
CA LEU A 188 4.29 3.53 -10.15
C LEU A 188 4.68 3.38 -11.62
N SER A 189 5.95 3.63 -11.86
CA SER A 189 6.65 3.25 -13.08
C SER A 189 7.85 2.40 -12.74
N VAL A 190 8.38 1.65 -13.70
CA VAL A 190 9.70 1.02 -13.54
C VAL A 190 10.75 2.11 -13.37
N GLY A 191 11.61 1.97 -12.37
CA GLY A 191 12.77 2.84 -12.12
C GLY A 191 13.93 2.55 -13.09
N THR A 192 15.14 2.45 -12.56
CA THR A 192 16.30 2.04 -13.38
C THR A 192 16.16 0.59 -13.83
N VAL A 193 16.66 0.31 -15.03
CA VAL A 193 16.74 -1.04 -15.58
C VAL A 193 18.19 -1.37 -15.84
N GLU A 194 18.64 -2.47 -15.25
CA GLU A 194 19.94 -3.05 -15.49
C GLU A 194 19.75 -4.45 -16.08
N SER A 195 20.57 -4.82 -17.06
CA SER A 195 20.52 -6.15 -17.67
C SER A 195 21.92 -6.69 -17.93
N GLY A 196 22.09 -8.01 -17.84
CA GLY A 196 23.34 -8.67 -18.19
C GLY A 196 23.32 -10.16 -17.90
N VAL A 197 24.35 -10.89 -18.34
CA VAL A 197 24.41 -12.36 -18.23
C VAL A 197 24.79 -12.88 -16.84
N ALA A 198 25.43 -12.04 -16.02
CA ALA A 198 25.87 -12.41 -14.69
C ALA A 198 24.67 -12.73 -13.78
N ALA A 199 24.84 -13.62 -12.81
CA ALA A 199 23.91 -13.65 -11.68
C ALA A 199 24.20 -12.45 -10.77
N ARG A 200 23.17 -11.91 -10.11
CA ARG A 200 23.35 -10.86 -9.10
C ARG A 200 22.61 -11.21 -7.81
N PRO A 201 23.17 -10.85 -6.65
CA PRO A 201 22.43 -10.93 -5.40
C PRO A 201 21.25 -9.96 -5.43
N GLU A 202 20.18 -10.35 -4.76
CA GLU A 202 18.98 -9.53 -4.61
C GLU A 202 19.29 -8.21 -3.89
N ARG A 203 18.61 -7.13 -4.30
CA ARG A 203 18.81 -5.77 -3.78
C ARG A 203 17.48 -5.13 -3.41
N VAL A 204 17.42 -4.52 -2.23
CA VAL A 204 16.25 -3.72 -1.82
C VAL A 204 15.94 -2.67 -2.89
N GLY A 205 14.65 -2.51 -3.19
CA GLY A 205 14.14 -1.65 -4.25
C GLY A 205 14.17 -2.27 -5.64
N THR A 206 14.69 -3.49 -5.81
CA THR A 206 14.87 -4.14 -7.12
C THR A 206 14.06 -5.42 -7.23
N ILE A 207 13.38 -5.62 -8.37
CA ILE A 207 12.85 -6.92 -8.80
C ILE A 207 13.93 -7.58 -9.66
N ASN A 208 14.45 -8.71 -9.18
CA ASN A 208 15.42 -9.52 -9.90
C ASN A 208 14.67 -10.54 -10.74
N ILE A 209 14.94 -10.56 -12.04
CA ILE A 209 14.30 -11.43 -13.01
C ILE A 209 15.35 -12.41 -13.52
N ASP A 210 15.16 -13.68 -13.20
CA ASP A 210 15.97 -14.80 -13.68
C ASP A 210 15.18 -15.65 -14.68
N ILE A 211 15.91 -16.23 -15.63
CA ILE A 211 15.36 -17.14 -16.62
C ILE A 211 16.11 -18.47 -16.49
N LYS A 212 15.35 -19.53 -16.28
CA LYS A 212 15.84 -20.89 -16.00
C LYS A 212 15.32 -21.85 -17.04
N TYR A 213 15.96 -23.01 -17.19
CA TYR A 213 15.46 -24.09 -18.04
C TYR A 213 15.32 -25.36 -17.20
N GLU A 214 14.13 -25.57 -16.68
CA GLU A 214 13.78 -26.67 -15.79
C GLU A 214 12.60 -27.44 -16.40
N PRO A 215 12.78 -28.11 -17.56
CA PRO A 215 11.67 -28.70 -18.33
C PRO A 215 10.95 -29.84 -17.62
N GLY A 216 11.59 -30.47 -16.62
CA GLY A 216 11.01 -31.50 -15.77
C GLY A 216 10.09 -30.96 -14.67
N ASP A 217 10.13 -29.66 -14.41
CA ASP A 217 9.32 -29.04 -13.37
C ASP A 217 7.95 -28.59 -13.91
N ASP A 218 6.94 -28.61 -13.05
CA ASP A 218 5.54 -28.34 -13.36
C ASP A 218 5.16 -26.85 -13.35
N TYR A 219 6.12 -25.93 -13.32
CA TYR A 219 5.85 -24.48 -13.25
C TYR A 219 6.27 -23.69 -14.49
N CYS A 220 5.52 -22.64 -14.80
CA CYS A 220 5.83 -21.69 -15.87
C CYS A 220 6.67 -20.51 -15.36
N GLY A 221 6.29 -20.00 -14.19
CA GLY A 221 7.00 -18.96 -13.46
C GLY A 221 6.83 -19.14 -11.96
N ILE A 222 7.74 -18.54 -11.21
CA ILE A 222 7.70 -18.49 -9.76
C ILE A 222 8.11 -17.10 -9.30
N THR A 223 7.30 -16.51 -8.44
CA THR A 223 7.52 -15.16 -7.95
C THR A 223 7.17 -15.06 -6.46
N PHE A 224 7.92 -14.22 -5.73
CA PHE A 224 7.53 -13.85 -4.38
C PHE A 224 6.53 -12.68 -4.38
N VAL A 225 5.40 -12.85 -3.71
CA VAL A 225 4.30 -11.89 -3.74
C VAL A 225 4.66 -10.62 -2.97
N GLY A 226 4.80 -9.51 -3.70
CA GLY A 226 5.04 -8.18 -3.14
C GLY A 226 6.33 -8.04 -2.32
N ALA A 227 7.30 -8.94 -2.54
CA ALA A 227 8.55 -8.94 -1.79
C ALA A 227 9.46 -7.78 -2.19
N ASN A 228 10.22 -7.25 -1.21
CA ASN A 228 11.25 -6.25 -1.44
C ASN A 228 12.50 -6.60 -0.61
N PRO A 229 13.59 -7.14 -1.21
CA PRO A 229 13.79 -7.30 -2.66
C PRO A 229 12.78 -8.24 -3.33
N GLY A 230 12.47 -7.94 -4.59
CA GLY A 230 11.59 -8.75 -5.42
C GLY A 230 12.39 -9.78 -6.22
N SER A 231 11.75 -10.89 -6.56
CA SER A 231 12.37 -11.99 -7.29
C SER A 231 11.35 -12.75 -8.12
N VAL A 232 11.65 -12.87 -9.41
CA VAL A 232 10.83 -13.52 -10.44
C VAL A 232 11.73 -14.50 -11.17
N SER A 233 11.26 -15.73 -11.34
CA SER A 233 11.93 -16.76 -12.14
C SER A 233 10.98 -17.26 -13.21
N PHE A 234 11.40 -17.19 -14.47
CA PHE A 234 10.68 -17.78 -15.59
C PHE A 234 11.30 -19.11 -16.00
N ASN A 235 10.46 -20.11 -16.29
CA ASN A 235 10.89 -21.37 -16.87
C ASN A 235 10.81 -21.29 -18.39
N TYR A 236 11.96 -21.23 -19.03
CA TYR A 236 12.15 -20.96 -20.44
C TYR A 236 11.53 -22.04 -21.32
N GLU A 237 10.80 -21.62 -22.35
CA GLU A 237 10.00 -22.47 -23.24
C GLU A 237 8.89 -23.27 -22.55
N ARG A 238 8.75 -23.18 -21.23
CA ARG A 238 7.68 -23.82 -20.47
C ARG A 238 6.43 -22.95 -20.54
N CYS A 239 5.29 -23.59 -20.79
CA CYS A 239 3.99 -22.93 -20.95
C CYS A 239 3.90 -21.96 -22.14
N THR A 240 4.73 -22.19 -23.16
CA THR A 240 4.63 -21.56 -24.48
C THR A 240 3.51 -22.20 -25.31
N THR A 241 2.25 -21.94 -24.97
CA THR A 241 1.14 -22.12 -25.93
C THR A 241 1.30 -21.13 -27.11
N PRO A 242 0.66 -21.32 -28.29
CA PRO A 242 1.28 -21.21 -29.63
C PRO A 242 1.51 -19.78 -30.15
N CYS A 243 1.82 -18.83 -29.27
CA CYS A 243 2.12 -17.45 -29.54
C CYS A 243 3.49 -17.31 -30.23
N ALA A 244 3.55 -17.63 -31.53
CA ALA A 244 4.57 -17.22 -32.49
C ALA A 244 6.05 -17.47 -32.08
N GLY A 245 6.33 -18.53 -31.31
CA GLY A 245 7.70 -18.89 -30.96
C GLY A 245 8.38 -17.95 -29.95
N ASN A 246 7.64 -17.17 -29.16
CA ASN A 246 8.20 -16.44 -28.03
C ASN A 246 8.35 -17.41 -26.83
N PRO A 247 9.59 -17.69 -26.37
CA PRO A 247 9.86 -18.70 -25.36
C PRO A 247 9.36 -18.35 -23.95
N LEU A 248 8.93 -17.10 -23.70
CA LEU A 248 8.49 -16.64 -22.37
C LEU A 248 7.11 -15.99 -22.32
N GLY A 249 6.39 -15.87 -23.44
CA GLY A 249 4.98 -15.45 -23.52
C GLY A 249 4.60 -14.13 -22.79
N PRO A 250 4.11 -13.09 -23.48
CA PRO A 250 3.73 -11.82 -22.82
C PRO A 250 2.87 -12.01 -21.56
N GLU A 251 1.84 -12.86 -21.63
CA GLU A 251 0.88 -13.11 -20.54
C GLU A 251 1.55 -13.68 -19.28
N LEU A 252 2.49 -14.62 -19.44
CA LEU A 252 3.29 -15.15 -18.34
C LEU A 252 4.12 -14.06 -17.68
N ILE A 253 4.78 -13.21 -18.47
CA ILE A 253 5.58 -12.11 -17.92
C ILE A 253 4.71 -11.17 -17.09
N ALA A 254 3.57 -10.75 -17.63
CA ALA A 254 2.65 -9.87 -16.92
C ALA A 254 2.11 -10.51 -15.63
N HIS A 255 1.73 -11.79 -15.68
CA HIS A 255 1.24 -12.54 -14.53
C HIS A 255 2.26 -12.58 -13.38
N GLU A 256 3.50 -12.99 -13.68
CA GLU A 256 4.54 -13.05 -12.67
C GLU A 256 4.92 -11.66 -12.12
N ILE A 257 4.90 -10.63 -12.97
CA ILE A 257 5.10 -9.26 -12.50
C ILE A 257 3.92 -8.80 -11.62
N GLY A 258 2.69 -9.25 -11.89
CA GLY A 258 1.56 -9.04 -10.99
C GLY A 258 1.81 -9.61 -9.59
N HIS A 259 2.35 -10.84 -9.50
CA HIS A 259 2.80 -11.37 -8.21
C HIS A 259 3.88 -10.50 -7.57
N ALA A 260 4.91 -10.11 -8.32
CA ALA A 260 5.99 -9.27 -7.79
C ALA A 260 5.47 -7.94 -7.21
N LEU A 261 4.35 -7.44 -7.73
CA LEU A 261 3.67 -6.23 -7.27
C LEU A 261 2.72 -6.45 -6.08
N GLY A 262 2.47 -7.69 -5.67
CA GLY A 262 1.67 -8.01 -4.50
C GLY A 262 0.31 -8.63 -4.77
N PHE A 263 0.05 -9.04 -6.02
CA PHE A 263 -1.24 -9.62 -6.41
C PHE A 263 -1.20 -11.14 -6.40
N TRP A 264 -2.35 -11.74 -6.17
CA TRP A 264 -2.60 -13.17 -6.08
C TRP A 264 -3.41 -13.61 -7.29
N HIS A 265 -3.69 -14.91 -7.38
CA HIS A 265 -4.50 -15.37 -8.49
C HIS A 265 -5.96 -14.94 -8.37
N VAL A 266 -6.63 -14.94 -9.51
CA VAL A 266 -8.06 -14.68 -9.64
C VAL A 266 -8.73 -15.77 -10.46
N SER A 267 -10.04 -15.87 -10.33
CA SER A 267 -10.85 -16.84 -11.08
C SER A 267 -10.83 -16.63 -12.60
N SER A 268 -10.51 -15.41 -13.08
CA SER A 268 -10.41 -15.11 -14.52
C SER A 268 -9.57 -13.85 -14.78
N GLY A 269 -8.82 -13.81 -15.88
CA GLY A 269 -8.01 -12.67 -16.28
C GLY A 269 -6.55 -13.04 -16.49
N VAL A 270 -5.64 -12.07 -16.44
CA VAL A 270 -4.19 -12.34 -16.60
C VAL A 270 -3.62 -13.02 -15.36
N MET A 271 -4.11 -12.64 -14.19
CA MET A 271 -3.74 -13.20 -12.90
C MET A 271 -4.40 -14.56 -12.62
N GLN A 272 -5.11 -15.17 -13.58
CA GLN A 272 -5.64 -16.52 -13.36
C GLN A 272 -4.55 -17.58 -13.26
N ALA A 273 -4.74 -18.58 -12.40
CA ALA A 273 -3.77 -19.64 -12.19
C ALA A 273 -3.66 -20.58 -13.41
N GLU A 274 -4.78 -20.82 -14.10
CA GLU A 274 -4.92 -21.85 -15.13
C GLU A 274 -5.17 -21.22 -16.52
N ASP A 275 -4.74 -21.90 -17.59
CA ASP A 275 -4.92 -21.51 -19.00
C ASP A 275 -4.20 -20.23 -19.49
N PHE A 276 -3.34 -20.44 -20.49
CA PHE A 276 -2.68 -19.39 -21.28
C PHE A 276 -3.21 -19.43 -22.71
N VAL A 277 -4.10 -18.50 -23.08
CA VAL A 277 -4.75 -18.52 -24.39
C VAL A 277 -4.56 -17.21 -25.19
N ASN A 278 -4.10 -16.11 -24.58
CA ASN A 278 -4.11 -14.82 -25.26
C ASN A 278 -2.72 -14.29 -25.63
N CYS A 279 -2.40 -14.47 -26.91
CA CYS A 279 -1.09 -14.19 -27.52
C CYS A 279 -0.74 -12.74 -27.94
N PRO A 280 -1.65 -11.82 -28.33
CA PRO A 280 -1.18 -10.62 -29.04
C PRO A 280 -0.75 -9.47 -28.12
N THR A 281 -1.37 -9.33 -26.94
CA THR A 281 -1.17 -8.19 -26.03
C THR A 281 -1.68 -8.53 -24.64
N VAL A 282 -0.94 -8.20 -23.58
CA VAL A 282 -1.44 -8.37 -22.21
C VAL A 282 -2.00 -7.07 -21.70
N ASN A 283 -3.29 -6.91 -21.96
CA ASN A 283 -4.09 -5.96 -21.20
C ASN A 283 -4.68 -6.74 -20.04
N PHE A 284 -4.33 -6.36 -18.82
CA PHE A 284 -5.09 -6.78 -17.64
C PHE A 284 -6.57 -6.47 -17.88
N THR A 285 -7.48 -7.23 -17.29
CA THR A 285 -8.91 -6.92 -17.38
C THR A 285 -9.22 -5.59 -16.70
N ASP A 286 -10.36 -4.98 -17.01
CA ASP A 286 -10.82 -3.77 -16.30
C ASP A 286 -10.94 -4.02 -14.79
N SER A 287 -11.38 -5.23 -14.41
CA SER A 287 -11.44 -5.66 -13.01
C SER A 287 -10.06 -5.67 -12.37
N GLU A 288 -9.05 -6.29 -12.98
CA GLU A 288 -7.69 -6.34 -12.44
C GLU A 288 -7.08 -4.94 -12.31
N ARG A 289 -7.22 -4.09 -13.34
CA ARG A 289 -6.71 -2.71 -13.30
C ARG A 289 -7.39 -1.88 -12.21
N LEU A 290 -8.71 -1.95 -12.11
CA LEU A 290 -9.48 -1.21 -11.11
C LEU A 290 -9.04 -1.61 -9.70
N HIS A 291 -9.10 -2.89 -9.39
CA HIS A 291 -8.83 -3.39 -8.03
C HIS A 291 -7.34 -3.27 -7.67
N GLY A 292 -6.44 -3.45 -8.63
CA GLY A 292 -5.01 -3.17 -8.47
C GLY A 292 -4.75 -1.70 -8.12
N SER A 293 -5.37 -0.76 -8.83
CA SER A 293 -5.24 0.67 -8.54
C SER A 293 -5.78 1.04 -7.16
N ILE A 294 -6.87 0.40 -6.72
CA ILE A 294 -7.43 0.58 -5.37
C ILE A 294 -6.43 0.07 -4.32
N ALA A 295 -5.88 -1.14 -4.50
CA ALA A 295 -4.88 -1.70 -3.60
C ALA A 295 -3.67 -0.78 -3.42
N TYR A 296 -3.20 -0.14 -4.50
CA TYR A 296 -2.07 0.78 -4.46
C TYR A 296 -2.36 2.15 -3.81
N ARG A 297 -3.63 2.53 -3.70
CA ARG A 297 -4.08 3.72 -2.95
C ARG A 297 -4.32 3.44 -1.47
N ARG A 298 -4.41 2.18 -1.07
CA ARG A 298 -4.55 1.79 0.34
C ARG A 298 -3.18 1.68 1.02
N PRO A 299 -3.08 1.90 2.34
CA PRO A 299 -1.84 1.61 3.04
C PRO A 299 -1.46 0.12 2.92
N SER A 300 -0.17 -0.18 2.89
CA SER A 300 0.29 -1.57 2.98
C SER A 300 0.01 -2.12 4.40
N GLY A 301 -0.18 -3.43 4.55
CA GLY A 301 -0.53 -4.03 5.83
C GLY A 301 -1.98 -3.82 6.29
N ASN A 302 -2.85 -3.27 5.44
CA ASN A 302 -4.29 -3.19 5.69
C ASN A 302 -4.89 -4.56 6.02
N LEU A 303 -5.65 -4.64 7.12
CA LEU A 303 -6.25 -5.88 7.64
C LEU A 303 -7.53 -6.29 6.89
N ASP A 304 -8.18 -5.33 6.24
CA ASP A 304 -9.17 -5.51 5.16
C ASP A 304 -9.13 -4.27 4.26
N ILE A 305 -9.88 -4.25 3.14
CA ILE A 305 -9.79 -3.22 2.09
C ILE A 305 -9.83 -1.76 2.59
N ASP A 306 -10.66 -1.49 3.60
CA ASP A 306 -10.83 -0.18 4.22
C ASP A 306 -10.59 -0.25 5.74
N ARG A 307 -9.74 -1.17 6.21
CA ARG A 307 -9.27 -1.24 7.60
C ARG A 307 -7.75 -1.00 7.65
N ASP A 308 -7.39 0.26 7.85
CA ASP A 308 -5.99 0.69 7.89
C ASP A 308 -5.28 0.18 9.16
N PRO A 309 -3.99 -0.20 9.10
CA PRO A 309 -3.26 -0.62 10.29
C PRO A 309 -3.04 0.57 11.21
N GLN A 310 -2.95 0.29 12.51
CA GLN A 310 -2.79 1.33 13.55
C GLN A 310 -1.56 2.22 13.35
N SER A 311 -0.53 1.72 12.66
CA SER A 311 0.72 2.43 12.34
C SER A 311 0.56 3.49 11.26
N VAL A 312 -0.53 3.49 10.48
CA VAL A 312 -0.75 4.43 9.39
C VAL A 312 -1.71 5.55 9.81
N SER A 313 -1.21 6.78 9.73
CA SER A 313 -2.05 7.98 9.52
C SER A 313 -2.10 8.21 8.01
N ALA A 314 -3.06 8.98 7.46
CA ALA A 314 -3.22 9.22 6.01
C ALA A 314 -1.99 9.72 5.20
N LEU A 315 -0.77 9.74 5.75
CA LEU A 315 0.52 9.84 5.09
C LEU A 315 1.58 9.01 5.88
N ALA A 316 1.78 7.71 5.60
CA ALA A 316 3.01 6.96 5.93
C ALA A 316 3.09 5.59 5.25
N ALA A 317 4.31 5.19 4.82
CA ALA A 317 4.63 3.90 4.21
C ALA A 317 4.88 2.80 5.28
N PRO A 318 4.42 1.55 5.07
CA PRO A 318 4.68 0.44 6.01
C PRO A 318 5.97 -0.33 5.69
N GLY A 319 6.60 -0.85 6.74
CA GLY A 319 7.77 -1.72 6.70
C GLY A 319 7.47 -3.14 6.20
N GLY A 320 8.53 -3.86 5.82
CA GLY A 320 8.48 -5.12 5.08
C GLY A 320 7.71 -6.26 5.77
N SER A 321 6.84 -6.91 4.99
CA SER A 321 6.14 -8.15 5.35
C SER A 321 6.97 -9.39 4.98
N PRO A 322 6.82 -10.53 5.66
CA PRO A 322 7.53 -11.78 5.32
C PRO A 322 7.17 -12.25 3.91
N ALA A 323 8.16 -12.64 3.10
CA ALA A 323 7.97 -13.02 1.70
C ALA A 323 7.18 -14.34 1.56
N ILE A 324 6.17 -14.37 0.68
CA ILE A 324 5.41 -15.57 0.32
C ILE A 324 5.70 -15.90 -1.15
N ARG A 325 5.91 -17.19 -1.45
CA ARG A 325 6.23 -17.66 -2.80
C ARG A 325 4.99 -18.23 -3.47
N CYS A 326 4.56 -17.64 -4.58
CA CYS A 326 3.52 -18.18 -5.44
C CYS A 326 4.14 -18.94 -6.60
N ARG A 327 3.50 -20.06 -6.96
CA ARG A 327 3.92 -20.93 -8.06
C ARG A 327 2.74 -21.14 -8.97
N ARG A 328 2.90 -20.82 -10.26
CA ARG A 328 1.91 -21.17 -11.27
C ARG A 328 2.26 -22.51 -11.89
N SER A 329 1.29 -23.42 -11.95
CA SER A 329 1.46 -24.75 -12.54
C SER A 329 0.55 -24.94 -13.76
N ARG A 330 0.88 -25.89 -14.65
CA ARG A 330 -0.07 -26.35 -15.67
C ARG A 330 -1.03 -27.36 -15.03
N SER A 331 -2.33 -27.13 -15.15
CA SER A 331 -3.32 -28.20 -15.00
C SER A 331 -3.10 -29.25 -16.09
N HIS A 332 -3.12 -30.54 -15.68
CA HIS A 332 -2.96 -31.70 -16.56
C HIS A 332 -4.21 -31.98 -17.38
#